data_AF-A0A072UJN0-F1
#
_entry.id   AF-A0A072UJN0-F1
#
_cell.length_a   1.000
_cell.length_b   1.000
_cell.length_c   1.000
_cell.angle_alpha   90.00
_cell.angle_beta   90.00
_cell.angle_gamma   90.00
#
_symmetry.space_group_name_H-M   'P 1'
#
loop_
_entity.id
_entity.type
_entity.pdbx_description
1 polymer ?
#
loop_
_entity_poly.entity_id
_entity_poly.type
_entity_poly.pdbx_seq_one_letter_code
_entity_poly.pdbx_strand_id
1 'polypeptide(L)'
;MSANYHRRTSEDSKSISNVVTLFGLKDELDQINCQLNHRDMRRVVGVEYRIPLSESARSLRFSRMKLTNDDDVRTMFSVFGQHSTTGPIELDASLVRNAEQILKSLHWPRKYEELKALLEGPEEEGSLDDP
;
A
#
# COMPACT_ATOMS: atom_id res chain seq x y z
N MET A 1 27.09 31.61 -26.76
CA MET A 1 27.13 31.90 -25.32
C MET A 1 27.36 30.58 -24.60
N SER A 2 28.58 30.35 -24.14
CA SER A 2 28.96 29.16 -23.35
C SER A 2 29.08 29.57 -21.90
N ALA A 3 28.45 28.84 -20.99
CA ALA A 3 28.68 28.95 -19.56
C ALA A 3 29.38 27.66 -19.09
N ASN A 4 30.70 27.78 -18.88
CA ASN A 4 31.49 26.81 -18.14
C ASN A 4 31.18 26.95 -16.65
N TYR A 5 30.84 25.86 -15.98
CA TYR A 5 30.96 25.74 -14.53
C TYR A 5 32.09 24.77 -14.20
N HIS A 6 33.20 25.34 -13.71
CA HIS A 6 34.27 24.60 -13.07
C HIS A 6 34.59 25.25 -11.73
N ARG A 7 34.12 24.60 -10.66
CA ARG A 7 34.55 24.68 -9.25
C ARG A 7 33.58 23.80 -8.45
N ARG A 8 33.94 23.01 -7.45
CA ARG A 8 35.13 22.98 -6.60
C ARG A 8 35.09 21.60 -5.90
N THR A 9 36.24 21.02 -5.65
CA THR A 9 36.42 19.73 -4.97
C THR A 9 35.96 19.75 -3.51
N SER A 10 35.51 18.57 -3.04
CA SER A 10 35.64 18.07 -1.66
C SER A 10 34.87 18.81 -0.57
N GLU A 11 33.62 18.38 -0.33
CA GLU A 11 32.96 18.26 1.00
C GLU A 11 31.47 17.90 0.85
N ASP A 12 30.90 18.03 -0.35
CA ASP A 12 29.46 17.79 -0.60
C ASP A 12 29.11 16.35 -0.97
N SER A 13 30.02 15.39 -0.76
CA SER A 13 29.60 14.00 -0.51
C SER A 13 29.03 13.90 0.89
N LYS A 14 28.01 14.72 1.17
CA LYS A 14 26.99 14.38 2.14
C LYS A 14 26.36 13.10 1.61
N SER A 15 26.96 12.00 2.06
CA SER A 15 26.36 10.68 2.11
C SER A 15 25.10 10.80 2.97
N ILE A 16 24.07 11.45 2.41
CA ILE A 16 22.69 11.27 2.81
C ILE A 16 22.30 9.95 2.14
N SER A 17 22.92 8.87 2.61
CA SER A 17 22.18 7.64 2.70
C SER A 17 21.14 7.94 3.78
N ASN A 18 20.02 8.53 3.37
CA ASN A 18 18.78 8.32 4.08
C ASN A 18 18.67 6.80 4.15
N VAL A 19 18.94 6.22 5.32
CA VAL A 19 18.76 4.79 5.53
C VAL A 19 17.26 4.59 5.51
N VAL A 20 16.71 4.45 4.30
CA VAL A 20 15.31 4.11 4.10
C VAL A 20 15.15 2.69 4.61
N THR A 21 14.48 2.57 5.75
CA THR A 21 14.14 1.28 6.35
C THR A 21 12.87 0.75 5.69
N LEU A 22 12.66 -0.56 5.73
CA LEU A 22 11.42 -1.18 5.26
C LEU A 22 10.20 -0.64 6.02
N PHE A 23 10.36 -0.36 7.31
CA PHE A 23 9.32 0.27 8.10
C PHE A 23 8.98 1.67 7.59
N GLY A 24 9.99 2.52 7.38
CA GLY A 24 9.79 3.88 6.85
C GLY A 24 9.13 3.86 5.47
N LEU A 25 9.56 2.96 4.59
CA LEU A 25 8.94 2.78 3.28
C LEU A 25 7.46 2.39 3.38
N LYS A 26 7.09 1.48 4.29
CA LYS A 26 5.69 1.09 4.50
C LYS A 26 4.84 2.23 5.03
N ASP A 27 5.38 3.04 5.94
CA ASP A 27 4.69 4.20 6.51
C ASP A 27 4.42 5.28 5.45
N GLU A 28 5.40 5.53 4.56
CA GLU A 28 5.21 6.42 3.41
C GLU A 28 4.14 5.91 2.44
N LEU A 29 4.15 4.60 2.13
CA LEU A 29 3.14 3.98 1.28
C LEU A 29 1.74 4.02 1.93
N ASP A 30 1.65 3.85 3.25
CA ASP A 30 0.41 4.02 4.02
C ASP A 30 -0.11 5.46 3.92
N GLN A 31 0.79 6.44 4.05
CA GLN A 31 0.44 7.85 3.91
C GLN A 31 -0.07 8.18 2.50
N ILE A 32 0.60 7.68 1.46
CA ILE A 32 0.17 7.85 0.07
C ILE A 32 -1.22 7.21 -0.14
N ASN A 33 -1.44 6.00 0.36
CA ASN A 33 -2.74 5.33 0.24
C ASN A 33 -3.85 6.13 0.93
N CYS A 34 -3.60 6.67 2.13
CA CYS A 34 -4.55 7.52 2.84
C CYS A 34 -4.85 8.83 2.09
N GLN A 35 -3.87 9.42 1.41
CA GLN A 35 -4.07 10.65 0.63
C GLN A 35 -4.88 10.38 -0.65
N LEU A 36 -4.55 9.33 -1.39
CA LEU A 36 -5.22 8.98 -2.64
C LEU A 36 -6.62 8.39 -2.41
N ASN A 37 -6.79 7.66 -1.31
CA ASN A 37 -8.02 7.00 -0.96
C ASN A 37 -8.35 7.26 0.50
N HIS A 38 -8.88 8.46 0.78
CA HIS A 38 -9.20 8.95 2.13
C HIS A 38 -10.14 8.06 2.97
N ARG A 39 -10.86 7.12 2.34
CA ARG A 39 -11.71 6.12 3.04
C ARG A 39 -11.02 4.79 3.25
N ASP A 40 -9.90 4.57 2.57
CA ASP A 40 -9.13 3.35 2.67
C ASP A 40 -8.13 3.45 3.79
N MET A 41 -8.56 2.99 4.96
CA MET A 41 -7.72 2.95 6.15
C MET A 41 -6.87 1.68 6.25
N ARG A 42 -6.78 0.88 5.16
CA ARG A 42 -5.92 -0.31 5.11
C ARG A 42 -4.47 0.07 5.31
N ARG A 43 -3.73 -0.80 5.99
CA ARG A 43 -2.28 -0.67 6.21
C ARG A 43 -1.49 -1.61 5.32
N VAL A 44 -0.31 -1.18 4.92
CA VAL A 44 0.64 -1.91 4.10
C VAL A 44 1.30 -2.99 4.95
N VAL A 45 1.04 -4.25 4.60
CA VAL A 45 1.63 -5.41 5.26
C VAL A 45 2.83 -5.97 4.51
N GLY A 46 2.89 -5.74 3.19
CA GLY A 46 3.94 -6.26 2.33
C GLY A 46 4.18 -5.35 1.13
N VAL A 47 5.41 -5.36 0.64
CA VAL A 47 5.85 -4.58 -0.52
C VAL A 47 6.67 -5.48 -1.41
N GLU A 48 6.39 -5.44 -2.71
CA GLU A 48 7.18 -6.09 -3.75
C GLU A 48 7.72 -5.04 -4.71
N TYR A 49 9.02 -5.11 -5.01
CA TYR A 49 9.66 -4.30 -6.03
C TYR A 49 9.57 -4.98 -7.39
N ARG A 50 9.15 -4.23 -8.42
CA ARG A 50 9.19 -4.68 -9.81
C ARG A 50 10.54 -4.32 -10.41
N ILE A 51 11.38 -5.34 -10.56
CA ILE A 51 12.70 -5.22 -11.18
C ILE A 51 12.52 -5.20 -12.70
N PRO A 52 12.90 -4.11 -13.40
CA PRO A 52 12.87 -4.08 -14.86
C PRO A 52 13.84 -5.11 -15.42
N LEU A 53 13.36 -5.96 -16.34
CA LEU A 53 14.21 -6.80 -17.16
C LEU A 53 14.46 -6.07 -18.48
N SER A 54 15.72 -5.87 -18.83
CA SER A 54 16.08 -5.32 -20.14
C SER A 54 15.69 -6.30 -21.24
N GLU A 55 14.66 -5.98 -22.02
CA GLU A 55 14.33 -6.72 -23.23
C GLU A 55 13.89 -5.79 -24.36
N SER A 56 14.21 -6.18 -25.58
CA SER A 56 14.12 -5.36 -26.79
C SER A 56 12.73 -4.75 -27.01
N ALA A 57 12.70 -3.42 -27.20
CA ALA A 57 11.72 -2.51 -27.85
C ALA A 57 10.20 -2.76 -27.82
N ARG A 58 9.65 -3.88 -27.33
CA ARG A 58 8.23 -4.23 -27.51
C ARG A 58 7.50 -4.71 -26.26
N SER A 59 8.20 -5.07 -25.19
CA SER A 59 7.58 -5.41 -23.90
C SER A 59 8.57 -5.24 -22.75
N LEU A 60 8.28 -4.32 -21.82
CA LEU A 60 8.97 -4.26 -20.54
C LEU A 60 8.52 -5.45 -19.71
N ARG A 61 9.43 -6.42 -19.51
CA ARG A 61 9.21 -7.51 -18.56
C ARG A 61 9.69 -7.08 -17.20
N PHE A 62 9.05 -7.61 -16.17
CA PHE A 62 9.44 -7.35 -14.79
C PHE A 62 9.58 -8.66 -14.02
N SER A 63 10.64 -8.75 -13.24
CA SER A 63 10.70 -9.70 -12.12
C SER A 63 10.15 -9.03 -10.86
N ARG A 64 9.77 -9.82 -9.85
CA ARG A 64 9.28 -9.31 -8.58
C ARG A 64 10.20 -9.74 -7.44
N MET A 65 10.56 -8.79 -6.59
CA MET A 65 11.35 -9.03 -5.38
C MET A 65 10.54 -8.61 -4.16
N LYS A 66 10.27 -9.55 -3.26
CA LYS A 66 9.60 -9.26 -2.00
C LYS A 66 10.56 -8.56 -1.05
N LEU A 67 10.13 -7.44 -0.46
CA LEU A 67 10.91 -6.71 0.53
C LEU A 67 10.53 -7.19 1.93
N THR A 68 11.44 -7.90 2.57
CA THR A 68 11.24 -8.54 3.88
C THR A 68 12.05 -7.92 4.99
N ASN A 69 13.14 -7.22 4.65
CA ASN A 69 14.03 -6.55 5.60
C ASN A 69 14.67 -5.28 4.97
N ASP A 70 15.48 -4.57 5.74
CA ASP A 70 16.14 -3.33 5.31
C ASP A 70 17.24 -3.57 4.24
N ASP A 71 17.84 -4.76 4.21
CA ASP A 71 18.83 -5.13 3.20
C ASP A 71 18.18 -5.30 1.82
N ASP A 72 16.96 -5.82 1.79
CA ASP A 72 16.15 -5.91 0.57
C ASP A 72 15.85 -4.52 0.01
N VAL A 73 15.52 -3.55 0.89
CA VAL A 73 15.26 -2.16 0.49
C VAL A 73 16.52 -1.49 -0.06
N ARG A 74 17.66 -1.71 0.59
CA ARG A 74 18.96 -1.23 0.10
C ARG A 74 19.34 -1.87 -1.24
N THR A 75 19.04 -3.15 -1.41
CA THR A 75 19.23 -3.87 -2.68
C THR A 75 18.35 -3.27 -3.78
N MET A 76 17.07 -3.00 -3.48
CA MET A 76 16.15 -2.33 -4.40
C MET A 76 16.71 -0.99 -4.89
N PHE A 77 17.16 -0.11 -3.99
CA PHE A 77 17.74 1.18 -4.40
C PHE A 77 19.02 1.02 -5.23
N SER A 78 19.83 0.00 -4.92
CA SER A 78 21.05 -0.30 -5.69
C SER A 78 20.73 -0.75 -7.11
N VAL A 79 19.77 -1.68 -7.26
CA VAL A 79 19.28 -2.16 -8.57
C VAL A 79 18.63 -1.02 -9.35
N PHE A 80 17.81 -0.20 -8.70
CA PHE A 80 17.21 0.98 -9.33
C PHE A 80 18.27 1.97 -9.83
N GLY A 81 19.31 2.25 -9.03
CA GLY A 81 20.40 3.14 -9.43
C GLY A 81 21.11 2.68 -10.71
N GLN A 82 21.27 1.36 -10.87
CA GLN A 82 21.85 0.74 -12.08
C GLN A 82 20.94 0.86 -13.32
N HIS A 83 19.62 0.97 -13.13
CA HIS A 83 18.62 1.03 -14.19
C HIS A 83 17.88 2.39 -14.25
N SER A 84 18.46 3.44 -13.67
CA SER A 84 17.81 4.75 -13.46
C SER A 84 17.32 5.47 -14.73
N THR A 85 17.70 4.99 -15.92
CA THR A 85 17.17 5.45 -17.21
C THR A 85 15.82 4.85 -17.59
N THR A 86 15.31 3.89 -16.80
CA THR A 86 14.12 3.07 -17.14
C THR A 86 12.80 3.66 -16.62
N GLY A 87 12.84 4.80 -15.92
CA GLY A 87 11.65 5.47 -15.36
C GLY A 87 11.61 5.44 -13.83
N PRO A 88 10.44 5.68 -13.21
CA PRO A 88 10.29 5.69 -11.75
C PRO A 88 10.39 4.28 -11.14
N ILE A 89 10.57 4.21 -9.82
CA ILE A 89 10.51 2.95 -9.05
C ILE A 89 9.07 2.43 -9.06
N GLU A 90 8.87 1.19 -9.47
CA GLU A 90 7.57 0.50 -9.41
C GLU A 90 7.49 -0.45 -8.21
N LEU A 91 6.48 -0.25 -7.35
CA LEU A 91 6.20 -1.05 -6.16
C LEU A 91 4.75 -1.58 -6.19
N ASP A 92 4.58 -2.85 -5.84
CA ASP A 92 3.28 -3.44 -5.54
C ASP A 92 3.11 -3.57 -4.02
N ALA A 93 2.08 -2.95 -3.45
CA ALA A 93 1.80 -2.98 -2.01
C ALA A 93 0.61 -3.88 -1.69
N SER A 94 0.77 -4.73 -0.67
CA SER A 94 -0.32 -5.53 -0.09
C SER A 94 -0.92 -4.82 1.11
N LEU A 95 -2.24 -4.64 1.08
CA LEU A 95 -3.01 -3.85 2.04
C LEU A 95 -3.98 -4.72 2.85
N VAL A 96 -4.01 -4.56 4.17
CA VAL A 96 -4.92 -5.28 5.08
C VAL A 96 -5.68 -4.30 5.95
N ARG A 97 -6.98 -4.57 6.17
CA ARG A 97 -7.80 -3.82 7.14
C ARG A 97 -7.56 -4.37 8.54
N ASN A 98 -7.41 -3.51 9.53
CA ASN A 98 -7.40 -3.99 10.91
C ASN A 98 -8.84 -4.40 11.33
N ALA A 99 -8.95 -5.29 12.32
CA ALA A 99 -10.23 -5.83 12.75
C ALA A 99 -11.20 -4.73 13.21
N GLU A 100 -10.69 -3.69 13.87
CA GLU A 100 -11.50 -2.56 14.34
C GLU A 100 -12.15 -1.76 13.20
N GLN A 101 -11.41 -1.51 12.11
CA GLN A 101 -11.92 -0.84 10.91
C GLN A 101 -12.92 -1.71 10.17
N ILE A 102 -12.69 -3.03 10.14
CA ILE A 102 -13.67 -3.98 9.62
C ILE A 102 -14.96 -3.86 10.44
N LEU A 103 -14.88 -3.97 11.77
CA LEU A 103 -16.04 -3.83 12.67
C LEU A 103 -16.75 -2.47 12.51
N LYS A 104 -16.00 -1.36 12.43
CA LYS A 104 -16.56 -0.02 12.17
C LYS A 104 -17.27 0.06 10.82
N SER A 105 -16.72 -0.56 9.77
CA SER A 105 -17.36 -0.63 8.45
C SER A 105 -18.61 -1.54 8.45
N LEU A 106 -18.63 -2.55 9.31
CA LEU A 106 -19.75 -3.48 9.52
C LEU A 106 -20.82 -2.93 10.48
N HIS A 107 -20.56 -1.84 11.19
CA HIS A 107 -21.55 -1.24 12.10
C HIS A 107 -22.59 -0.37 11.35
N TRP A 108 -22.36 -0.10 10.06
CA TRP A 108 -23.24 0.74 9.23
C TRP A 108 -24.38 0.01 8.49
N PRO A 109 -24.36 -1.30 8.18
CA PRO A 109 -25.55 -1.98 7.69
C PRO A 109 -26.37 -2.45 8.89
N ARG A 110 -27.51 -1.78 9.08
CA ARG A 110 -28.65 -2.14 9.92
C ARG A 110 -28.52 -1.85 11.41
N LYS A 111 -29.35 -0.89 11.85
CA LYS A 111 -29.72 -0.73 13.25
C LYS A 111 -30.11 -2.11 13.80
N TYR A 112 -29.50 -2.50 14.90
CA TYR A 112 -29.82 -3.72 15.64
C TYR A 112 -31.33 -3.94 15.81
N GLU A 113 -32.08 -2.85 16.03
CA GLU A 113 -33.55 -2.86 16.13
C GLU A 113 -34.27 -3.29 14.83
N GLU A 114 -33.75 -2.92 13.66
CA GLU A 114 -34.33 -3.34 12.37
C GLU A 114 -34.07 -4.83 12.09
N LEU A 115 -32.93 -5.37 12.56
CA LEU A 115 -32.65 -6.81 12.49
C LEU A 115 -33.49 -7.59 13.51
N LYS A 116 -33.65 -7.05 14.72
CA LYS A 116 -34.48 -7.64 15.76
C LYS A 116 -35.95 -7.70 15.32
N ALA A 117 -36.50 -6.61 14.79
CA ALA A 117 -37.88 -6.55 14.30
C ALA A 117 -38.18 -7.51 13.14
N LEU A 118 -37.17 -7.91 12.35
CA LEU A 118 -37.33 -8.90 11.28
C LEU A 118 -37.24 -10.35 11.78
N LEU A 119 -36.53 -10.58 12.88
CA LEU A 119 -36.41 -11.91 13.51
C LEU A 119 -37.59 -12.20 14.44
N GLU A 120 -38.12 -11.18 15.08
CA GLU A 120 -39.27 -11.21 16.00
C GLU A 120 -40.59 -11.14 15.18
N GLY A 121 -40.67 -11.91 14.09
CA GLY A 121 -41.75 -11.87 13.08
C GLY A 121 -43.16 -11.83 13.69
N PRO A 122 -44.17 -11.32 12.94
CA PRO A 122 -45.49 -11.01 13.52
C PRO A 122 -46.06 -12.23 14.22
N GLU A 123 -46.42 -12.06 15.49
CA GLU A 123 -47.04 -13.10 16.29
C GLU A 123 -48.31 -13.57 15.57
N GLU A 124 -48.27 -14.77 14.99
CA GLU A 124 -49.45 -15.42 14.45
C GLU A 124 -50.37 -15.70 15.64
N GLU A 125 -51.35 -14.82 15.86
CA GLU A 125 -52.50 -15.10 16.70
C GLU A 125 -53.27 -16.25 16.05
N GLY A 126 -52.89 -17.47 16.42
CA GLY A 126 -53.69 -18.66 16.20
C GLY A 126 -54.98 -18.51 16.99
N SER A 127 -56.04 -18.05 16.33
CA SER A 127 -57.39 -18.25 16.82
C SER A 127 -57.64 -19.76 16.80
N LEU A 128 -57.48 -20.40 17.96
CA LEU A 128 -58.05 -21.71 18.21
C LEU A 128 -59.57 -21.54 18.14
N ASP A 129 -60.12 -21.81 16.96
CA ASP A 129 -61.51 -22.23 16.84
C ASP A 129 -61.67 -23.51 17.67
N ASP A 130 -62.63 -23.49 18.58
CA ASP A 130 -63.08 -24.66 19.34
C ASP A 130 -64.59 -24.48 19.61
N PRO A 131 -65.38 -25.56 19.77
CA PRO A 131 -66.14 -26.23 18.71
C PRO A 131 -67.66 -25.95 18.72
#